data_AF-A0A4R1LAB4-F1
#
_entry.id   AF-A0A4R1LAB4-F1
#
_cell.length_a   1.000
_cell.length_b   1.000
_cell.length_c   1.000
_cell.angle_alpha   90.00
_cell.angle_beta   90.00
_cell.angle_gamma   90.00
#
_symmetry.space_group_name_H-M   'P 1'
#
loop_
_entity.id
_entity.type
_entity.pdbx_description
1 polymer ?
#
loop_
_entity_poly.entity_id
_entity_poly.type
_entity_poly.pdbx_seq_one_letter_code
_entity_poly.pdbx_strand_id
1 'polypeptide(L)'
;MPKNLLPDHGGKALKKATRSAALEKPPTTPAKKRPKKHAGTPPENDLERAYCHLGRAAAVAAELQAAPREFVSRFLEYGAEFYLEALSEKGRNAEHAAFAAAEVLRTAEHIALASLYGQNRSSVPALPAPKTDHVKRLQQTSRRIDDAVRHARSSPHLAQFTAAARELLRQAEQSTESHETQLAHEFLHAAEALTEALSQLPEE
;
A
#
# COMPACT_ATOMS: atom_id res chain seq x y z
N MET A 1 36.11 -22.13 -62.70
CA MET A 1 36.80 -23.41 -62.99
C MET A 1 38.27 -23.06 -63.21
N PRO A 2 39.30 -23.73 -62.64
CA PRO A 2 39.40 -25.05 -61.96
C PRO A 2 39.94 -24.89 -60.51
N LYS A 3 40.28 -25.88 -59.65
CA LYS A 3 40.05 -27.33 -59.44
C LYS A 3 40.50 -27.59 -57.98
N ASN A 4 39.87 -28.58 -57.35
CA ASN A 4 40.19 -29.17 -56.04
C ASN A 4 41.65 -29.59 -55.87
N LEU A 5 42.12 -29.63 -54.61
CA LEU A 5 43.00 -30.67 -54.06
C LEU A 5 42.76 -30.80 -52.54
N LEU A 6 42.06 -31.86 -52.15
CA LEU A 6 42.07 -32.50 -50.82
C LEU A 6 43.33 -33.42 -50.74
N PRO A 7 43.53 -34.21 -49.67
CA PRO A 7 43.90 -33.87 -48.29
C PRO A 7 45.19 -34.63 -47.89
N ASP A 8 45.73 -34.43 -46.68
CA ASP A 8 46.42 -35.56 -46.03
C ASP A 8 46.38 -35.50 -44.49
N HIS A 9 46.33 -36.70 -43.93
CA HIS A 9 46.02 -37.08 -42.56
C HIS A 9 47.28 -37.28 -41.71
N GLY A 10 47.08 -37.23 -40.38
CA GLY A 10 47.87 -37.99 -39.41
C GLY A 10 48.46 -37.13 -38.29
N GLY A 11 48.28 -37.42 -37.01
CA GLY A 11 47.60 -38.54 -36.39
C GLY A 11 47.48 -38.38 -34.87
N LYS A 12 46.41 -38.98 -34.35
CA LYS A 12 46.29 -39.79 -33.12
C LYS A 12 47.16 -39.42 -31.90
N ALA A 13 46.47 -39.04 -30.81
CA ALA A 13 46.44 -39.79 -29.54
C ALA A 13 45.23 -39.31 -28.69
N LEU A 14 44.10 -40.02 -28.60
CA LEU A 14 43.77 -41.16 -27.71
C LEU A 14 43.88 -40.85 -26.20
N LYS A 15 42.75 -40.56 -25.50
CA LYS A 15 41.87 -41.51 -24.78
C LYS A 15 40.98 -40.81 -23.71
N LYS A 16 39.68 -41.16 -23.74
CA LYS A 16 38.73 -41.50 -22.62
C LYS A 16 38.94 -40.76 -21.27
N ALA A 17 37.92 -40.19 -20.60
CA ALA A 17 36.69 -40.84 -20.14
C ALA A 17 35.79 -39.88 -19.31
N THR A 18 34.47 -40.07 -19.38
CA THR A 18 33.47 -40.02 -18.28
C THR A 18 33.40 -38.81 -17.32
N ARG A 19 32.25 -38.09 -17.28
CA ARG A 19 31.09 -38.31 -16.38
C ARG A 19 30.23 -37.03 -16.29
N SER A 20 28.92 -37.22 -16.38
CA SER A 20 27.88 -36.23 -16.07
C SER A 20 27.80 -35.94 -14.57
N ALA A 21 27.68 -34.68 -14.18
CA ALA A 21 27.13 -34.20 -12.90
C ALA A 21 26.71 -32.73 -13.14
N ALA A 22 25.40 -32.44 -13.24
CA ALA A 22 24.52 -32.08 -12.13
C ALA A 22 24.51 -30.56 -11.86
N LEU A 23 23.31 -29.99 -12.07
CA LEU A 23 22.82 -28.65 -11.71
C LEU A 23 23.62 -27.88 -10.65
N GLU A 24 24.14 -26.72 -11.02
CA GLU A 24 24.39 -25.63 -10.07
C GLU A 24 23.22 -24.63 -10.12
N LYS A 25 22.39 -24.64 -9.08
CA LYS A 25 21.42 -23.56 -8.79
C LYS A 25 22.18 -22.35 -8.25
N PRO A 26 21.76 -21.11 -8.55
CA PRO A 26 22.38 -19.92 -7.97
C PRO A 26 22.12 -19.86 -6.45
N PRO A 27 23.03 -19.21 -5.68
CA PRO A 27 22.98 -19.19 -4.22
C PRO A 27 21.74 -18.43 -3.73
N THR A 28 20.95 -19.12 -2.89
CA THR A 28 19.84 -18.53 -2.15
C THR A 28 20.40 -17.70 -1.01
N THR A 29 20.14 -16.39 -1.03
CA THR A 29 20.39 -15.52 0.12
C THR A 29 19.52 -15.97 1.30
N PRO A 30 20.06 -16.08 2.52
CA PRO A 30 19.25 -16.41 3.68
C PRO A 30 18.29 -15.26 3.96
N ALA A 31 16.99 -15.58 3.95
CA ALA A 31 15.93 -14.67 4.36
C ALA A 31 16.23 -14.15 5.78
N LYS A 32 16.27 -12.81 5.93
CA LYS A 32 16.36 -12.16 7.24
C LYS A 32 15.21 -12.66 8.12
N LYS A 33 15.51 -13.51 9.11
CA LYS A 33 14.58 -13.86 10.18
C LYS A 33 14.22 -12.58 10.92
N ARG A 34 12.96 -12.15 10.84
CA ARG A 34 12.42 -11.12 11.75
C ARG A 34 12.55 -11.64 13.20
N PRO A 35 13.03 -10.82 14.14
CA PRO A 35 13.11 -11.24 15.55
C PRO A 35 11.70 -11.48 16.10
N LYS A 36 11.52 -12.57 16.85
CA LYS A 36 10.29 -12.85 17.61
C LYS A 36 10.10 -11.72 18.63
N LYS A 37 9.16 -10.80 18.39
CA LYS A 37 8.72 -9.83 19.40
C LYS A 37 7.89 -10.54 20.46
N HIS A 38 8.06 -10.10 21.71
CA HIS A 38 7.34 -10.57 22.88
C HIS A 38 5.82 -10.45 22.66
N ALA A 39 5.11 -11.56 22.80
CA ALA A 39 3.66 -11.63 22.75
C ALA A 39 3.09 -10.81 23.91
N GLY A 40 2.49 -9.66 23.61
CA GLY A 40 1.82 -8.84 24.62
C GLY A 40 1.77 -7.34 24.33
N THR A 41 2.60 -6.84 23.40
CA THR A 41 2.58 -5.43 22.99
C THR A 41 2.31 -5.39 21.50
N PRO A 42 1.30 -4.64 21.00
CA PRO A 42 1.21 -4.35 19.57
C PRO A 42 2.57 -3.80 19.10
N PRO A 43 3.02 -4.06 17.85
CA PRO A 43 4.30 -3.56 17.39
C PRO A 43 4.30 -2.04 17.58
N GLU A 44 5.10 -1.53 18.53
CA GLU A 44 5.15 -0.11 18.95
C GLU A 44 5.12 0.87 17.76
N ASN A 45 5.72 0.45 16.64
CA ASN A 45 5.71 1.16 15.37
C ASN A 45 4.31 1.53 14.85
N ASP A 46 3.29 0.67 14.93
CA ASP A 46 1.98 0.98 14.34
C ASP A 46 1.18 1.97 15.20
N LEU A 47 1.28 1.90 16.54
CA LEU A 47 0.72 2.93 17.41
C LEU A 47 1.46 4.28 17.27
N GLU A 48 2.77 4.26 17.16
CA GLU A 48 3.55 5.49 16.90
C GLU A 48 3.19 6.10 15.55
N ARG A 49 3.07 5.29 14.50
CA ARG A 49 2.60 5.71 13.17
C ARG A 49 1.20 6.29 13.25
N ALA A 50 0.27 5.59 13.90
CA ALA A 50 -1.11 6.04 14.09
C ALA A 50 -1.13 7.43 14.76
N TYR A 51 -0.39 7.61 15.86
CA TYR A 51 -0.30 8.89 16.55
C TYR A 51 0.26 10.02 15.65
N CYS A 52 1.27 9.71 14.83
CA CYS A 52 1.81 10.68 13.87
C CYS A 52 0.79 11.07 12.79
N HIS A 53 0.07 10.10 12.23
CA HIS A 53 -1.00 10.33 11.25
C HIS A 53 -2.13 11.17 11.86
N LEU A 54 -2.56 10.86 13.08
CA LEU A 54 -3.56 11.64 13.83
C LEU A 54 -3.15 13.11 13.97
N GLY A 55 -1.93 13.37 14.45
CA GLY A 55 -1.45 14.74 14.66
C GLY A 55 -1.39 15.55 13.35
N ARG A 56 -0.90 14.95 12.26
CA ARG A 56 -0.83 15.61 10.95
C ARG A 56 -2.21 15.85 10.33
N ALA A 57 -3.08 14.84 10.36
CA ALA A 57 -4.43 14.96 9.84
C ALA A 57 -5.24 16.01 10.60
N ALA A 58 -5.17 16.01 11.94
CA ALA A 58 -5.88 16.98 12.78
C ALA A 58 -5.39 18.43 12.55
N ALA A 59 -4.07 18.62 12.39
CA ALA A 59 -3.51 19.93 12.09
C ALA A 59 -4.05 20.50 10.76
N VAL A 60 -4.10 19.68 9.71
CA VAL A 60 -4.67 20.12 8.42
C VAL A 60 -6.17 20.31 8.52
N ALA A 61 -6.90 19.41 9.18
CA ALA A 61 -8.36 19.49 9.34
C ALA A 61 -8.82 20.80 10.00
N ALA A 62 -8.04 21.33 10.95
CA ALA A 62 -8.33 22.60 11.62
C ALA A 62 -8.41 23.78 10.64
N GLU A 63 -7.64 23.74 9.55
CA GLU A 63 -7.56 24.78 8.52
C GLU A 63 -8.60 24.61 7.40
N LEU A 64 -9.26 23.45 7.30
CA LEU A 64 -10.22 23.16 6.24
C LEU A 64 -11.57 23.85 6.48
N GLN A 65 -12.29 24.21 5.41
CA GLN A 65 -13.70 24.57 5.49
C GLN A 65 -14.58 23.45 6.08
N ALA A 66 -15.77 23.79 6.57
CA ALA A 66 -16.63 22.90 7.35
C ALA A 66 -16.92 21.53 6.69
N ALA A 67 -17.36 21.49 5.44
CA ALA A 67 -17.75 20.22 4.81
C ALA A 67 -16.58 19.24 4.61
N PRO A 68 -15.42 19.62 4.02
CA PRO A 68 -14.24 18.74 3.98
C PRO A 68 -13.72 18.35 5.36
N ARG A 69 -13.79 19.28 6.33
CA ARG A 69 -13.39 19.03 7.72
C ARG A 69 -14.22 17.92 8.35
N GLU A 70 -15.55 17.96 8.23
CA GLU A 70 -16.44 16.92 8.77
C GLU A 70 -16.11 15.54 8.21
N PHE A 71 -15.78 15.45 6.92
CA PHE A 71 -15.41 14.19 6.31
C PHE A 71 -14.09 13.64 6.88
N VAL A 72 -13.08 14.49 7.05
CA VAL A 72 -11.81 14.11 7.71
C VAL A 72 -12.04 13.71 9.17
N SER A 73 -12.85 14.48 9.90
CA SER A 73 -13.16 14.25 11.32
C SER A 73 -13.73 12.85 11.57
N ARG A 74 -14.61 12.34 10.70
CA ARG A 74 -15.12 10.97 10.83
C ARG A 74 -14.02 9.91 10.78
N PHE A 75 -13.05 10.06 9.88
CA PHE A 75 -11.92 9.11 9.83
C PHE A 75 -10.95 9.27 11.00
N LEU A 76 -10.80 10.49 11.54
CA LEU A 76 -10.06 10.71 12.77
C LEU A 76 -10.74 10.02 13.96
N GLU A 77 -12.07 10.08 14.04
CA GLU A 77 -12.88 9.39 15.06
C GLU A 77 -12.71 7.87 14.94
N TYR A 78 -12.94 7.27 13.77
CA TYR A 78 -12.74 5.83 13.57
C TYR A 78 -11.32 5.37 13.87
N GLY A 79 -10.32 6.15 13.43
CA GLY A 79 -8.92 5.86 13.71
C GLY A 79 -8.58 5.92 15.19
N ALA A 80 -9.17 6.87 15.92
CA ALA A 80 -9.01 6.99 17.36
C ALA A 80 -9.70 5.85 18.12
N GLU A 81 -10.86 5.38 17.66
CA GLU A 81 -11.54 4.20 18.22
C GLU A 81 -10.63 2.96 18.15
N PHE A 82 -10.08 2.64 16.98
CA PHE A 82 -9.14 1.54 16.82
C PHE A 82 -7.85 1.73 17.65
N TYR A 83 -7.38 2.98 17.78
CA TYR A 83 -6.21 3.28 18.61
C TYR A 83 -6.47 2.96 20.10
N LEU A 84 -7.62 3.37 20.61
CA LEU A 84 -8.03 3.11 21.99
C LEU A 84 -8.30 1.62 22.24
N GLU A 85 -8.90 0.93 21.26
CA GLU A 85 -9.06 -0.52 21.29
C GLU A 85 -7.69 -1.21 21.37
N ALA A 86 -6.72 -0.80 20.56
CA ALA A 86 -5.38 -1.35 20.57
C ALA A 86 -4.65 -1.20 21.91
N LEU A 87 -4.94 -0.12 22.66
CA LEU A 87 -4.42 0.09 24.01
C LEU A 87 -5.12 -0.76 25.08
N SER A 88 -6.38 -1.15 24.83
CA SER A 88 -7.23 -1.85 25.78
C SER A 88 -7.14 -3.38 25.62
N GLU A 89 -6.93 -3.84 24.39
CA GLU A 89 -6.83 -5.24 24.00
C GLU A 89 -5.45 -5.85 24.28
N LYS A 90 -5.32 -7.18 24.11
CA LYS A 90 -4.05 -7.90 24.23
C LYS A 90 -3.80 -8.85 23.08
N GLY A 91 -2.52 -9.11 22.81
CA GLY A 91 -2.11 -10.08 21.80
C GLY A 91 -2.56 -9.67 20.39
N ARG A 92 -3.09 -10.63 19.62
CA ARG A 92 -3.42 -10.42 18.20
C ARG A 92 -4.50 -9.37 17.96
N ASN A 93 -5.45 -9.22 18.89
CA ASN A 93 -6.50 -8.21 18.76
C ASN A 93 -5.92 -6.80 18.84
N ALA A 94 -5.00 -6.56 19.79
CA ALA A 94 -4.27 -5.30 19.89
C ALA A 94 -3.41 -5.02 18.65
N GLU A 95 -2.76 -6.04 18.08
CA GLU A 95 -1.98 -5.91 16.85
C GLU A 95 -2.85 -5.51 15.65
N HIS A 96 -4.02 -6.15 15.47
CA HIS A 96 -4.95 -5.80 14.40
C HIS A 96 -5.53 -4.39 14.57
N ALA A 97 -5.97 -4.04 15.78
CA ALA A 97 -6.48 -2.71 16.08
C ALA A 97 -5.42 -1.62 15.87
N ALA A 98 -4.17 -1.85 16.28
CA ALA A 98 -3.08 -0.90 16.06
C ALA A 98 -2.80 -0.69 14.56
N PHE A 99 -2.81 -1.76 13.77
CA PHE A 99 -2.64 -1.67 12.32
C PHE A 99 -3.82 -0.93 11.67
N ALA A 100 -5.06 -1.28 12.03
CA ALA A 100 -6.25 -0.61 11.53
C ALA A 100 -6.24 0.89 11.87
N ALA A 101 -5.87 1.26 13.10
CA ALA A 101 -5.70 2.64 13.52
C ALA A 101 -4.69 3.38 12.62
N ALA A 102 -3.52 2.78 12.39
CA ALA A 102 -2.47 3.38 11.57
C ALA A 102 -2.95 3.66 10.13
N GLU A 103 -3.64 2.70 9.51
CA GLU A 103 -4.09 2.83 8.12
C GLU A 103 -5.33 3.74 7.98
N VAL A 104 -6.28 3.70 8.92
CA VAL A 104 -7.44 4.61 8.94
C VAL A 104 -6.99 6.06 9.17
N LEU A 105 -6.04 6.31 10.08
CA LEU A 105 -5.50 7.65 10.30
C LEU A 105 -4.63 8.11 9.14
N ARG A 106 -3.94 7.21 8.45
CA ARG A 106 -3.25 7.50 7.20
C ARG A 106 -4.22 7.91 6.10
N THR A 107 -5.38 7.26 5.99
CA THR A 107 -6.47 7.69 5.12
C THR A 107 -6.92 9.10 5.47
N ALA A 108 -7.16 9.40 6.75
CA ALA A 108 -7.58 10.73 7.20
C ALA A 108 -6.56 11.82 6.80
N GLU A 109 -5.26 11.56 6.98
CA GLU A 109 -4.19 12.49 6.59
C GLU A 109 -4.23 12.80 5.09
N HIS A 110 -4.30 11.78 4.24
CA HIS A 110 -4.32 11.98 2.79
C HIS A 110 -5.61 12.66 2.31
N ILE A 111 -6.77 12.40 2.94
CA ILE A 111 -8.00 13.15 2.66
C ILE A 111 -7.85 14.62 3.06
N ALA A 112 -7.22 14.89 4.19
CA ALA A 112 -6.99 16.25 4.66
C ALA A 112 -6.07 17.01 3.70
N LEU A 113 -4.98 16.39 3.25
CA LEU A 113 -4.08 16.94 2.25
C LEU A 113 -4.78 17.16 0.90
N ALA A 114 -5.55 16.18 0.41
CA ALA A 114 -6.34 16.33 -0.81
C ALA A 114 -7.30 17.52 -0.70
N SER A 115 -7.99 17.66 0.43
CA SER A 115 -8.91 18.76 0.68
C SER A 115 -8.20 20.12 0.66
N LEU A 116 -7.00 20.19 1.25
CA LEU A 116 -6.17 21.40 1.24
C LEU A 116 -5.72 21.76 -0.19
N TYR A 117 -5.26 20.79 -0.97
CA TYR A 117 -4.90 21.02 -2.38
C TYR A 117 -6.11 21.44 -3.21
N GLY A 118 -7.28 20.88 -2.94
CA GLY A 118 -8.54 21.25 -3.58
C GLY A 118 -8.97 22.69 -3.27
N GLN A 119 -8.73 23.18 -2.06
CA GLN A 119 -9.00 24.58 -1.67
C GLN A 119 -7.97 25.55 -2.26
N ASN A 120 -6.72 25.12 -2.40
CA ASN A 120 -5.58 25.97 -2.78
C ASN A 120 -5.10 25.78 -4.23
N ARG A 121 -5.98 25.31 -5.12
CA ARG A 121 -5.66 24.95 -6.53
C ARG A 121 -4.81 25.97 -7.30
N SER A 122 -5.01 27.27 -7.05
CA SER A 122 -4.28 28.36 -7.74
C SER A 122 -2.85 28.58 -7.24
N SER A 123 -2.46 28.01 -6.11
CA SER A 123 -1.17 28.25 -5.44
C SER A 123 -0.22 27.06 -5.46
N VAL A 124 -0.68 25.90 -5.96
CA VAL A 124 0.12 24.68 -6.02
C VAL A 124 0.82 24.62 -7.38
N PRO A 125 2.17 24.61 -7.42
CA PRO A 125 2.89 24.44 -8.67
C PRO A 125 2.47 23.15 -9.37
N ALA A 126 2.24 23.21 -10.68
CA ALA A 126 1.95 22.02 -11.48
C ALA A 126 3.12 21.04 -11.39
N LEU A 127 2.91 19.94 -10.66
CA LEU A 127 3.88 18.86 -10.56
C LEU A 127 3.85 18.00 -11.83
N PRO A 128 4.98 17.39 -12.21
CA PRO A 128 5.05 16.53 -13.38
C PRO A 128 3.99 15.42 -13.29
N ALA A 129 3.37 15.12 -14.44
CA ALA A 129 2.30 14.14 -14.54
C ALA A 129 2.66 12.80 -13.86
N PRO A 130 1.66 12.08 -13.31
CA PRO A 130 1.89 10.78 -12.72
C PRO A 130 2.61 9.88 -13.72
N LYS A 131 3.69 9.21 -13.29
CA LYS A 131 4.37 8.21 -14.13
C LYS A 131 3.39 7.11 -14.54
N THR A 132 3.70 6.38 -15.62
CA THR A 132 2.93 5.25 -16.17
C THR A 132 2.49 4.18 -15.15
N ASP A 133 3.06 4.18 -13.94
CA ASP A 133 2.67 3.32 -12.82
C ASP A 133 1.37 3.75 -12.12
N HIS A 134 0.88 4.99 -12.28
CA HIS A 134 -0.30 5.47 -11.57
C HIS A 134 -1.60 4.76 -11.99
N VAL A 135 -1.84 4.61 -13.29
CA VAL A 135 -3.02 3.88 -13.82
C VAL A 135 -3.00 2.41 -13.37
N LYS A 136 -1.82 1.80 -13.33
CA LYS A 136 -1.66 0.43 -12.82
C LYS A 136 -2.01 0.34 -11.33
N ARG A 137 -1.58 1.32 -10.53
CA ARG A 137 -1.92 1.38 -9.09
C ARG A 137 -3.42 1.59 -8.87
N LEU A 138 -4.10 2.42 -9.66
CA LEU A 138 -5.55 2.58 -9.59
C LEU A 138 -6.26 1.24 -9.81
N GLN A 139 -5.93 0.54 -10.91
CA GLN A 139 -6.49 -0.77 -11.23
C GLN A 139 -6.17 -1.83 -10.17
N GLN A 140 -4.94 -1.84 -9.66
CA GLN A 140 -4.54 -2.75 -8.60
C GLN A 140 -5.33 -2.48 -7.31
N THR A 141 -5.48 -1.22 -6.93
CA THR A 141 -6.24 -0.81 -5.73
C THR A 141 -7.71 -1.21 -5.86
N SER A 142 -8.33 -1.00 -7.03
CA SER A 142 -9.70 -1.48 -7.28
C SER A 142 -9.85 -2.97 -7.02
N ARG A 143 -8.94 -3.79 -7.58
CA ARG A 143 -8.98 -5.26 -7.39
C ARG A 143 -8.78 -5.63 -5.93
N ARG A 144 -7.89 -4.94 -5.23
CA ARG A 144 -7.63 -5.16 -3.80
C ARG A 144 -8.84 -4.80 -2.94
N ILE A 145 -9.60 -3.77 -3.29
CA ILE A 145 -10.88 -3.45 -2.62
C ILE A 145 -11.85 -4.62 -2.81
N ASP A 146 -12.01 -5.10 -4.05
CA ASP A 146 -12.92 -6.23 -4.33
C ASP A 146 -12.50 -7.51 -3.58
N ASP A 147 -11.20 -7.79 -3.53
CA ASP A 147 -10.66 -8.93 -2.79
C ASP A 147 -10.81 -8.76 -1.28
N ALA A 148 -10.57 -7.56 -0.74
CA ALA A 148 -10.77 -7.26 0.68
C ALA A 148 -12.24 -7.48 1.06
N VAL A 149 -13.18 -6.95 0.28
CA VAL A 149 -14.63 -7.13 0.52
C VAL A 149 -15.05 -8.59 0.44
N ARG A 150 -14.52 -9.36 -0.51
CA ARG A 150 -14.86 -10.78 -0.67
C ARG A 150 -14.44 -11.63 0.53
N HIS A 151 -13.32 -11.28 1.16
CA HIS A 151 -12.77 -12.00 2.30
C HIS A 151 -13.03 -11.29 3.63
N ALA A 152 -13.70 -10.13 3.59
CA ALA A 152 -14.03 -9.36 4.77
C ALA A 152 -15.01 -10.13 5.63
N ARG A 153 -14.74 -10.07 6.93
CA ARG A 153 -15.62 -10.62 7.97
C ARG A 153 -16.62 -9.54 8.37
N SER A 154 -17.68 -9.91 9.09
CA SER A 154 -18.68 -8.93 9.53
C SER A 154 -18.03 -7.89 10.43
N SER A 155 -18.06 -6.64 10.02
CA SER A 155 -17.63 -5.49 10.80
C SER A 155 -18.59 -4.33 10.54
N PRO A 156 -18.93 -3.52 11.55
CA PRO A 156 -19.79 -2.35 11.38
C PRO A 156 -19.20 -1.33 10.39
N HIS A 157 -17.86 -1.29 10.26
CA HIS A 157 -17.16 -0.36 9.37
C HIS A 157 -17.06 -0.86 7.92
N LEU A 158 -17.35 -2.14 7.64
CA LEU A 158 -17.11 -2.74 6.33
C LEU A 158 -17.80 -1.98 5.19
N ALA A 159 -19.11 -1.75 5.32
CA ALA A 159 -19.88 -1.07 4.27
C ALA A 159 -19.40 0.37 4.06
N GLN A 160 -19.11 1.08 5.16
CA GLN A 160 -18.72 2.48 5.13
C GLN A 160 -17.31 2.67 4.56
N PHE A 161 -16.35 1.86 4.99
CA PHE A 161 -14.98 1.89 4.47
C PHE A 161 -14.91 1.43 3.02
N THR A 162 -15.72 0.45 2.63
CA THR A 162 -15.81 0.02 1.22
C THR A 162 -16.32 1.15 0.33
N ALA A 163 -17.42 1.80 0.74
CA ALA A 163 -17.99 2.91 -0.02
C ALA A 163 -16.99 4.07 -0.14
N ALA A 164 -16.32 4.43 0.96
CA ALA A 164 -15.32 5.49 0.95
C ALA A 164 -14.08 5.13 0.13
N ALA A 165 -13.57 3.90 0.19
CA ALA A 165 -12.41 3.47 -0.59
C ALA A 165 -12.70 3.54 -2.10
N ARG A 166 -13.89 3.13 -2.52
CA ARG A 166 -14.33 3.25 -3.93
C ARG A 166 -14.48 4.70 -4.35
N GLU A 167 -15.06 5.54 -3.50
CA GLU A 167 -15.23 6.96 -3.80
C GLU A 167 -13.88 7.69 -3.91
N LEU A 168 -12.94 7.41 -3.02
CA LEU A 168 -11.58 7.95 -3.10
C LEU A 168 -10.88 7.50 -4.39
N LEU A 169 -11.04 6.24 -4.78
CA LEU A 169 -10.46 5.75 -6.03
C LEU A 169 -11.06 6.46 -7.26
N ARG A 170 -12.39 6.65 -7.27
CA ARG A 170 -13.10 7.40 -8.31
C ARG A 170 -12.61 8.86 -8.37
N GLN A 171 -12.39 9.50 -7.24
CA GLN A 171 -11.85 10.87 -7.18
C GLN A 171 -10.40 10.93 -7.68
N ALA A 172 -9.59 9.89 -7.41
CA ALA A 172 -8.23 9.78 -7.94
C ALA A 172 -8.22 9.66 -9.48
N GLU A 173 -9.12 8.85 -10.04
CA GLU A 173 -9.31 8.71 -11.50
C GLU A 173 -9.70 10.04 -12.14
N GLN A 174 -10.72 10.72 -11.60
CA GLN A 174 -11.16 12.03 -12.12
C GLN A 174 -10.09 13.10 -12.04
N SER A 175 -9.33 13.12 -10.94
CA SER A 175 -8.22 14.07 -10.76
C SER A 175 -7.08 13.77 -11.75
N THR A 176 -6.87 12.50 -12.10
CA THR A 176 -5.90 12.10 -13.13
C THR A 176 -6.33 12.62 -14.51
N GLU A 177 -7.60 12.46 -14.86
CA GLU A 177 -8.18 12.94 -16.13
C GLU A 177 -8.12 14.47 -16.23
N SER A 178 -8.29 15.16 -15.11
CA SER A 178 -8.26 16.62 -15.02
C SER A 178 -6.84 17.21 -14.87
N HIS A 179 -5.81 16.38 -14.96
CA HIS A 179 -4.39 16.76 -14.74
C HIS A 179 -4.09 17.37 -13.36
N GLU A 180 -4.90 17.06 -12.36
CA GLU A 180 -4.73 17.46 -10.96
C GLU A 180 -3.84 16.44 -10.23
N THR A 181 -2.58 16.35 -10.66
CA THR A 181 -1.64 15.27 -10.26
C THR A 181 -1.54 15.07 -8.75
N GLN A 182 -1.49 16.14 -7.96
CA GLN A 182 -1.35 16.03 -6.51
C GLN A 182 -2.64 15.50 -5.87
N LEU A 183 -3.81 15.98 -6.31
CA LEU A 183 -5.10 15.48 -5.85
C LEU A 183 -5.26 13.99 -6.17
N ALA A 184 -4.92 13.61 -7.40
CA ALA A 184 -4.93 12.20 -7.82
C ALA A 184 -4.02 11.33 -6.94
N HIS A 185 -2.84 11.84 -6.58
CA HIS A 185 -1.90 11.17 -5.69
C HIS A 185 -2.48 10.96 -4.29
N GLU A 186 -2.95 12.03 -3.65
CA GLU A 186 -3.48 11.95 -2.29
C GLU A 186 -4.71 11.03 -2.22
N PHE A 187 -5.65 11.13 -3.16
CA PHE A 187 -6.82 10.27 -3.19
C PHE A 187 -6.46 8.79 -3.39
N LEU A 188 -5.50 8.48 -4.26
CA LEU A 188 -5.03 7.10 -4.43
C LEU A 188 -4.37 6.58 -3.14
N HIS A 189 -3.53 7.38 -2.49
CA HIS A 189 -2.89 6.98 -1.23
C HIS A 189 -3.90 6.78 -0.10
N ALA A 190 -4.94 7.61 -0.03
CA ALA A 190 -6.06 7.46 0.90
C ALA A 190 -6.85 6.16 0.64
N ALA A 191 -7.14 5.86 -0.63
CA ALA A 191 -7.84 4.64 -1.05
C ALA A 191 -7.02 3.38 -0.74
N GLU A 192 -5.72 3.40 -1.03
CA GLU A 192 -4.80 2.29 -0.72
C GLU A 192 -4.75 2.04 0.79
N ALA A 193 -4.60 3.08 1.61
CA ALA A 193 -4.61 2.98 3.07
C ALA A 193 -5.91 2.37 3.59
N LEU A 194 -7.05 2.86 3.11
CA LEU A 194 -8.33 2.34 3.56
C LEU A 194 -8.56 0.90 3.13
N THR A 195 -8.00 0.50 1.99
CA THR A 195 -8.00 -0.89 1.50
C THR A 195 -7.15 -1.81 2.40
N GLU A 196 -6.01 -1.34 2.92
CA GLU A 196 -5.23 -2.09 3.91
C GLU A 196 -6.03 -2.28 5.21
N ALA A 197 -6.66 -1.21 5.70
CA ALA A 197 -7.51 -1.27 6.90
C ALA A 197 -8.67 -2.26 6.73
N LEU A 198 -9.38 -2.20 5.60
CA LEU A 198 -10.45 -3.13 5.22
C LEU A 198 -10.00 -4.60 5.28
N SER A 199 -8.76 -4.88 4.89
CA SER A 199 -8.21 -6.24 4.84
C SER A 199 -7.86 -6.80 6.22
N GLN A 200 -7.89 -5.98 7.27
CA GLN A 200 -7.48 -6.32 8.64
C GLN A 200 -8.56 -5.98 9.68
N LEU A 201 -9.80 -5.70 9.25
CA LEU A 201 -10.88 -5.41 10.18
C LEU A 201 -11.06 -6.58 11.18
N PRO A 202 -11.13 -6.30 12.49
CA PRO A 202 -11.27 -7.33 13.51
C PRO A 202 -12.60 -8.10 13.38
N GLU A 203 -12.61 -9.33 13.91
CA GLU A 203 -13.84 -10.11 14.11
C GLU A 203 -14.57 -9.62 15.36
N GLU A 204 -15.91 -9.56 15.29
CA GLU A 204 -16.77 -9.55 16.49
C GLU A 204 -16.92 -10.96 17.09
#